data_AF-A0A537KKF3-F1
#
_entry.id   AF-A0A537KKF3-F1
#
_cell.length_a   1.000
_cell.length_b   1.000
_cell.length_c   1.000
_cell.angle_alpha   90.00
_cell.angle_beta   90.00
_cell.angle_gamma   90.00
#
_symmetry.space_group_name_H-M   'P 1'
#
loop_
_entity.id
_entity.type
_entity.pdbx_description
1 polymer ?
#
loop_
_entity_poly.entity_id
_entity_poly.type
_entity_poly.pdbx_seq_one_letter_code
_entity_poly.pdbx_strand_id
1 'polypeptide(L)' 'MKTILAIAMVIALFSCSSPRELQAEMVSAQLVKIDTVFRYANSPKQLLTWRDDNHVDYLTYAPLNNSFLIGARMIVLVKR' A
#
# COMPACT_ATOMS: atom_id res chain seq x y z
N MET A 1 0.04 38.72 32.92
CA MET A 1 -0.82 38.61 31.70
C MET A 1 -0.05 38.15 30.46
N LYS A 2 1.19 38.59 30.20
CA LYS A 2 1.99 38.14 29.03
C LYS A 2 2.35 36.64 29.03
N THR A 3 2.51 36.02 30.20
CA THR A 3 2.88 34.61 30.35
C THR A 3 1.78 33.64 29.93
N ILE A 4 0.51 34.01 30.14
CA ILE A 4 -0.65 33.18 29.77
C ILE A 4 -0.78 33.11 28.24
N LEU A 5 -0.49 34.20 27.54
CA LEU A 5 -0.52 34.27 26.09
C LEU A 5 0.53 33.35 25.45
N ALA A 6 1.72 33.28 26.04
CA ALA A 6 2.79 32.41 25.57
C ALA A 6 2.43 30.92 25.70
N ILE A 7 1.80 30.53 26.82
CA ILE A 7 1.37 29.14 27.05
C ILE A 7 0.26 28.73 26.05
N ALA A 8 -0.71 29.62 25.81
CA ALA A 8 -1.78 29.37 24.85
C ALA A 8 -1.25 29.18 23.42
N MET A 9 -0.23 29.95 23.02
CA MET A 9 0.39 29.85 21.70
C MET A 9 1.12 28.51 21.51
N VAL A 10 1.81 28.01 22.55
CA VAL A 10 2.47 26.70 22.51
C VAL A 10 1.44 25.58 22.34
N ILE A 11 0.36 25.59 23.10
CA ILE A 11 -0.68 24.55 23.02
C ILE A 11 -1.33 24.52 21.62
N ALA A 12 -1.58 25.68 21.01
CA ALA A 12 -2.15 25.77 19.67
C ALA A 12 -1.23 25.22 18.57
N LEU A 13 0.10 25.29 18.74
CA LEU A 13 1.06 24.76 17.77
C LEU A 13 1.16 23.23 17.80
N PHE A 14 0.93 22.61 18.96
CA PHE A 14 1.04 21.15 19.13
C PHE A 14 -0.31 20.42 19.02
N SER A 15 -1.44 21.12 18.98
CA SER A 15 -2.78 20.50 18.89
C SER A 15 -3.22 20.12 17.47
N CYS A 16 -2.42 20.42 16.43
CA CYS A 16 -2.83 20.25 15.03
C CYS A 16 -1.97 19.23 14.24
N SER A 17 -1.36 18.26 14.92
CA SER A 17 -0.77 17.10 14.23
C SER A 17 -1.73 15.93 14.33
N SER A 18 -2.56 15.74 13.30
CA SER A 18 -3.27 14.46 13.12
C SER A 18 -2.24 13.41 12.74
N PRO A 19 -2.05 12.33 13.52
CA PRO A 19 -1.22 11.23 13.09
C PRO A 19 -1.86 10.65 11.82
N ARG A 20 -1.17 10.80 10.69
CA ARG A 20 -1.54 10.10 9.46
C ARG A 20 -1.09 8.67 9.60
N GLU A 21 -1.93 7.85 10.22
CA GLU A 21 -1.74 6.41 10.19
C GLU A 21 -1.99 5.90 8.78
N LEU A 22 -1.08 5.07 8.30
CA LEU A 22 -1.19 4.46 6.99
C LEU A 22 -2.29 3.39 7.08
N GLN A 23 -3.47 3.69 6.52
CA GLN A 23 -4.61 2.77 6.47
C GLN A 23 -4.34 1.67 5.42
N ALA A 24 -3.35 0.82 5.69
CA ALA A 24 -3.09 -0.38 4.92
C ALA A 24 -3.01 -1.57 5.86
N GLU A 25 -3.69 -2.64 5.47
CA GLU A 25 -3.61 -3.93 6.13
C GLU A 25 -2.56 -4.78 5.42
N MET A 26 -1.76 -5.51 6.20
CA MET A 26 -0.77 -6.44 5.67
C MET A 26 -1.40 -7.83 5.62
N VAL A 27 -1.56 -8.38 4.43
CA VAL A 27 -2.19 -9.70 4.23
C VAL A 27 -1.19 -10.65 3.58
N SER A 28 -1.07 -11.86 4.12
CA SER A 28 -0.30 -12.93 3.48
C SER A 28 -1.14 -13.52 2.34
N ALA A 29 -0.67 -13.38 1.11
CA ALA A 29 -1.37 -13.86 -0.08
C ALA A 29 -0.43 -14.66 -1.01
N GLN A 30 -1.01 -15.60 -1.74
CA GLN A 30 -0.33 -16.46 -2.70
C GLN A 30 -0.50 -15.93 -4.13
N LEU A 31 0.58 -15.91 -4.91
CA LEU A 31 0.51 -15.57 -6.33
C LEU A 31 -0.20 -16.67 -7.10
N VAL A 32 -1.38 -16.40 -7.64
CA VAL A 32 -2.19 -17.37 -8.39
C VAL A 32 -2.16 -17.15 -9.89
N LYS A 33 -1.83 -15.93 -10.35
CA LYS A 33 -1.83 -15.58 -11.77
C LYS A 33 -0.80 -14.51 -12.09
N ILE A 34 -0.20 -14.61 -13.27
CA ILE A 34 0.67 -13.60 -13.87
C ILE A 34 0.15 -13.35 -15.29
N ASP A 35 -0.37 -12.16 -15.55
CA ASP A 35 -0.76 -11.69 -16.88
C ASP A 35 0.20 -10.60 -17.37
N THR A 36 0.17 -10.33 -18.68
CA THR A 36 0.83 -9.14 -19.26
C THR A 36 -0.23 -8.11 -19.64
N VAL A 37 -0.03 -6.87 -19.21
CA VAL A 37 -0.94 -5.75 -19.48
C VAL A 37 -0.22 -4.63 -20.23
N PHE A 38 -0.89 -4.08 -21.24
CA PHE A 38 -0.38 -3.02 -22.12
C PHE A 38 -1.08 -1.69 -21.81
N ARG A 39 -1.04 -1.23 -20.55
CA ARG A 39 -1.71 0.03 -20.16
C ARG A 39 -1.12 1.25 -20.87
N TYR A 40 0.17 1.19 -21.21
CA TYR A 40 0.86 2.17 -22.04
C TYR A 40 1.58 1.41 -23.16
N ALA A 41 1.38 1.83 -24.41
CA ALA A 41 1.86 1.12 -25.60
C ALA A 41 3.36 0.77 -25.56
N ASN A 42 4.17 1.62 -24.92
CA ASN A 42 5.62 1.49 -24.90
C ASN A 42 6.18 0.88 -23.59
N SER A 43 5.33 0.55 -22.61
CA SER A 43 5.79 -0.03 -21.34
C SER A 43 4.82 -1.09 -20.81
N PRO A 44 4.82 -2.28 -21.43
CA PRO A 44 4.07 -3.40 -20.90
C PRO A 44 4.56 -3.78 -19.50
N LYS A 45 3.62 -4.20 -18.66
CA LYS A 45 3.86 -4.60 -17.27
C LYS A 45 3.26 -5.98 -17.01
N GLN A 46 3.78 -6.66 -16.01
CA GLN A 46 3.13 -7.82 -15.43
C GLN A 46 2.01 -7.37 -14.51
N LEU A 47 0.85 -8.01 -14.60
CA LEU A 47 -0.23 -7.92 -13.62
C LEU A 47 -0.19 -9.20 -12.80
N LEU A 48 0.12 -9.06 -11.51
CA LEU A 48 0.21 -10.17 -10.56
C LEU A 48 -1.09 -10.22 -9.77
N THR A 49 -1.71 -11.40 -9.73
CA THR A 49 -2.93 -11.66 -8.93
C THR A 49 -2.57 -12.50 -7.72
N TRP A 50 -2.79 -11.93 -6.55
CA TRP A 50 -2.55 -12.55 -5.25
C TRP A 50 -3.87 -12.94 -4.62
N ARG A 51 -3.92 -14.11 -4.00
CA ARG A 51 -5.11 -14.61 -3.30
C ARG A 51 -4.78 -14.92 -1.86
N ASP A 52 -5.53 -14.38 -0.91
CA ASP A 52 -5.41 -14.73 0.50
C ASP A 52 -6.19 -16.01 0.85
N ASP A 53 -6.10 -16.43 2.11
CA ASP A 53 -6.81 -17.61 2.61
C ASP A 53 -8.35 -17.41 2.63
N ASN A 54 -8.83 -16.16 2.57
CA ASN A 54 -10.26 -15.82 2.45
C ASN A 54 -10.74 -15.77 0.98
N HIS A 55 -9.89 -16.16 0.01
CA HIS A 55 -10.18 -16.11 -1.42
C HIS A 55 -10.43 -14.70 -1.97
N VAL A 56 -9.88 -13.68 -1.32
CA VAL A 56 -9.88 -12.30 -1.82
C VAL A 56 -8.71 -12.12 -2.78
N ASP A 57 -9.01 -11.62 -3.97
CA ASP A 57 -8.02 -11.37 -5.02
C ASP A 57 -7.51 -9.93 -4.97
N TYR A 58 -6.18 -9.79 -5.00
CA TYR A 58 -5.47 -8.52 -4.99
C TYR A 58 -4.57 -8.41 -6.22
N LEU A 59 -4.45 -7.19 -6.74
CA LEU A 59 -3.73 -6.94 -7.99
C LEU A 59 -2.56 -5.99 -7.77
N THR A 60 -1.38 -6.39 -8.24
CA THR A 60 -0.19 -5.53 -8.24
C THR A 60 0.46 -5.52 -9.62
N TYR A 61 1.14 -4.43 -9.96
CA TYR A 61 1.86 -4.32 -11.23
C TYR A 61 3.38 -4.45 -11.00
N ALA A 62 4.04 -5.22 -11.85
CA ALA A 62 5.50 -5.35 -11.82
C ALA A 62 6.13 -5.12 -13.21
N PRO A 63 7.39 -4.70 -13.28
CA PRO A 63 8.17 -4.69 -14.52
C PRO A 63 8.30 -6.10 -15.14
N LEU A 64 8.38 -6.19 -16.47
CA LEU A 64 8.54 -7.47 -17.17
C LEU A 64 9.89 -8.17 -16.95
N ASN A 65 10.93 -7.42 -16.57
CA ASN A 65 12.24 -7.98 -16.27
C ASN A 65 12.30 -8.67 -14.90
N ASN A 66 11.23 -8.60 -14.10
CA ASN A 66 11.14 -9.32 -12.84
C ASN A 66 10.56 -10.73 -13.08
N SER A 67 11.14 -11.71 -12.39
CA SER A 67 10.67 -13.09 -12.40
C SER A 67 9.90 -13.39 -11.12
N PHE A 68 8.65 -13.83 -11.24
CA PHE A 68 7.84 -14.31 -10.13
C PHE A 68 7.40 -15.75 -10.38
N LEU A 69 7.25 -16.53 -9.31
CA LEU A 69 6.80 -17.91 -9.37
C LEU A 69 5.35 -18.00 -8.90
N ILE A 70 4.48 -18.58 -9.73
CA ILE A 70 3.13 -18.93 -9.31
C ILE A 70 3.23 -19.87 -8.12
N GLY A 71 2.42 -19.61 -7.10
CA GLY A 71 2.42 -20.33 -5.83
C GLY A 71 3.28 -19.68 -4.75
N ALA A 72 4.11 -18.68 -5.06
CA ALA A 72 4.87 -17.93 -4.06
C ALA A 72 3.93 -17.18 -3.11
N ARG A 73 4.27 -17.15 -1.81
CA ARG A 73 3.55 -16.37 -0.79
C ARG A 73 4.33 -15.12 -0.44
N MET A 74 3.64 -13.99 -0.32
CA MET A 74 4.22 -12.75 0.17
C MET A 74 3.21 -11.92 0.96
N ILE A 75 3.71 -10.96 1.73
CA ILE A 75 2.88 -9.96 2.38
C ILE A 75 2.53 -8.88 1.36
N VAL A 76 1.23 -8.68 1.13
CA VAL A 76 0.68 -7.64 0.26
C VAL A 76 0.06 -6.56 1.13
N LEU A 77 0.40 -5.31 0.86
CA LEU A 77 -0.29 -4.17 1.46
C LEU A 77 -1.57 -3.89 0.70
N VAL A 78 -2.68 -3.94 1.42
CA VAL A 78 -4.01 -3.69 0.88
C VAL A 78 -4.61 -2.47 1.54
N LYS A 79 -5.13 -1.57 0.71
CA LYS A 79 -5.88 -0.42 1.17
C LYS A 79 -7.25 -0.90 1.62
N ARG A 80 -7.61 -0.61 2.88
CA ARG A 80 -8.94 -0.86 3.42
C ARG A 80 -9.83 0.36 3.27
#